data_AF-A0A6L9KC71-F1
#
_entry.id   AF-A0A6L9KC71-F1
#
_cell.length_a   1.000
_cell.length_b   1.000
_cell.length_c   1.000
_cell.angle_alpha   90.00
_cell.angle_beta   90.00
_cell.angle_gamma   90.00
#
_symmetry.space_group_name_H-M   'P 1'
#
loop_
_entity.id
_entity.type
_entity.pdbx_description
1 polymer ?
#
loop_
_entity_poly.entity_id
_entity_poly.type
_entity_poly.pdbx_seq_one_letter_code
_entity_poly.pdbx_strand_id
1 'polypeptide(L)'
;QPITDQPITDQPITNQPITNQPITDQPITNQPRTEQPTTQPMNQFGPQSKNVASIVRGFKIGVTNFARENNIEFQWQARFHDHVVRNEEGYYRIRNYINDNVNRWDEDTFNNAK
;
A
#
# COMPACT_ATOMS: atom_id res chain seq x y z
N GLN A 1 -27.63 -14.55 -30.03
CA GLN A 1 -28.36 -15.38 -29.05
C GLN A 1 -27.82 -15.02 -27.67
N PRO A 2 -28.68 -14.71 -26.69
CA PRO A 2 -28.24 -14.12 -25.42
C PRO A 2 -27.74 -15.19 -24.44
N ILE A 3 -26.78 -14.80 -23.61
CA ILE A 3 -26.29 -15.54 -22.43
C ILE A 3 -27.26 -15.26 -21.27
N THR A 4 -27.78 -16.32 -20.66
CA THR A 4 -28.73 -16.29 -19.54
C THR A 4 -27.97 -16.43 -18.23
N ASP A 5 -28.09 -15.44 -17.34
CA ASP A 5 -27.61 -15.50 -15.96
C ASP A 5 -28.56 -16.35 -15.09
N GLN A 6 -28.02 -17.35 -14.40
CA GLN A 6 -28.74 -18.16 -13.41
C GLN A 6 -28.51 -17.58 -11.99
N PRO A 7 -29.55 -17.49 -11.14
CA PRO A 7 -29.40 -16.99 -9.77
C PRO A 7 -28.78 -18.04 -8.84
N ILE A 8 -27.91 -17.59 -7.92
CA ILE A 8 -27.37 -18.41 -6.83
C ILE A 8 -28.36 -18.35 -5.66
N THR A 9 -28.83 -19.52 -5.21
CA THR A 9 -29.76 -19.69 -4.09
C THR A 9 -28.99 -20.06 -2.82
N ASP A 10 -29.19 -19.30 -1.74
CA ASP A 10 -28.65 -19.59 -0.41
C ASP A 10 -29.40 -20.78 0.24
N GLN A 11 -28.65 -21.81 0.66
CA GLN A 11 -29.17 -22.95 1.42
C GLN A 11 -28.95 -22.73 2.94
N PRO A 12 -29.92 -23.03 3.81
CA PRO A 12 -29.75 -22.92 5.25
C PRO A 12 -28.85 -24.04 5.80
N ILE A 13 -27.90 -23.69 6.67
CA ILE A 13 -27.08 -24.66 7.41
C ILE A 13 -27.87 -25.10 8.64
N THR A 14 -28.29 -26.37 8.67
CA THR A 14 -29.00 -27.00 9.79
C THR A 14 -28.01 -27.48 10.85
N ASN A 15 -28.20 -27.05 12.11
CA ASN A 15 -27.43 -27.53 13.27
C ASN A 15 -27.84 -28.96 13.63
N GLN A 16 -26.91 -29.91 13.60
CA GLN A 16 -27.09 -31.28 14.09
C GLN A 16 -26.80 -31.35 15.60
N PRO A 17 -27.51 -32.16 16.40
CA PRO A 17 -27.23 -32.33 17.83
C PRO A 17 -25.96 -33.18 18.05
N ILE A 18 -25.11 -32.74 18.99
CA ILE A 18 -23.90 -33.45 19.39
C ILE A 18 -24.28 -34.54 20.41
N THR A 19 -24.00 -35.80 20.10
CA THR A 19 -24.18 -36.94 21.01
C THR A 19 -23.00 -37.03 21.98
N ASN A 20 -23.26 -37.00 23.29
CA ASN A 20 -22.26 -37.20 24.33
C ASN A 20 -21.84 -38.68 24.40
N GLN A 21 -20.57 -38.99 24.12
CA GLN A 21 -19.96 -40.29 24.44
C GLN A 21 -19.24 -40.21 25.80
N PRO A 22 -19.19 -41.31 26.59
CA PRO A 22 -18.52 -41.31 27.88
C PRO A 22 -17.00 -41.29 27.69
N ILE A 23 -16.33 -40.44 28.47
CA ILE A 23 -14.87 -40.29 28.50
C ILE A 23 -14.30 -41.42 29.35
N THR A 24 -13.40 -42.22 28.79
CA THR A 24 -12.61 -43.22 29.54
C THR A 24 -11.33 -42.56 30.04
N ASP A 25 -11.12 -42.57 31.37
CA ASP A 25 -9.94 -42.02 32.03
C ASP A 25 -8.64 -42.74 31.62
N GLN A 26 -7.79 -42.04 30.86
CA GLN A 26 -6.39 -42.44 30.62
C GLN A 26 -5.46 -41.56 31.46
N PRO A 27 -4.42 -42.11 32.10
CA PRO A 27 -3.52 -41.33 32.94
C PRO A 27 -2.67 -40.37 32.08
N ILE A 28 -2.81 -39.07 32.36
CA ILE A 28 -2.06 -37.99 31.72
C ILE A 28 -0.60 -38.07 32.19
N THR A 29 0.29 -38.51 31.32
CA THR A 29 1.74 -38.41 31.58
C THR A 29 2.18 -36.98 31.32
N ASN A 30 2.58 -36.27 32.38
CA ASN A 30 3.13 -34.92 32.31
C ASN A 30 4.51 -34.95 31.61
N GLN A 31 4.55 -34.65 30.32
CA GLN A 31 5.81 -34.27 29.66
C GLN A 31 6.01 -32.74 29.80
N PRO A 32 7.21 -32.28 30.17
CA PRO A 32 7.49 -30.85 30.22
C PRO A 32 7.47 -30.28 28.81
N ARG A 33 6.57 -29.33 28.57
CA ARG A 33 6.48 -28.54 27.34
C ARG A 33 7.69 -27.60 27.31
N THR A 34 8.67 -27.88 26.47
CA THR A 34 9.74 -26.94 26.16
C THR A 34 9.12 -25.76 25.43
N GLU A 35 8.93 -24.63 26.11
CA GLU A 35 8.55 -23.37 25.50
C GLU A 35 9.71 -22.92 24.59
N GLN A 36 9.54 -23.08 23.27
CA GLN A 36 10.47 -22.46 22.33
C GLN A 36 10.27 -20.94 22.35
N PRO A 37 11.33 -20.14 22.54
CA PRO A 37 11.20 -18.69 22.50
C PRO A 37 10.76 -18.26 21.10
N THR A 38 9.62 -17.56 21.02
CA THR A 38 9.13 -16.94 19.79
C THR A 38 10.05 -15.76 19.47
N THR A 39 11.15 -16.03 18.77
CA THR A 39 12.04 -15.00 18.24
C THR A 39 11.32 -14.29 17.10
N GLN A 40 10.60 -13.22 17.41
CA GLN A 40 10.10 -12.33 16.36
C GLN A 40 11.30 -11.68 15.67
N PRO A 41 11.42 -11.75 14.34
CA PRO A 41 12.55 -11.16 13.64
C PRO A 41 12.54 -9.65 13.83
N MET A 42 13.66 -9.13 14.35
CA MET A 42 13.97 -7.70 14.41
C MET A 42 13.98 -7.11 12.99
N ASN A 43 13.49 -5.87 12.84
CA ASN A 43 13.54 -5.02 11.64
C ASN A 43 14.40 -5.56 10.48
N GLN A 44 13.76 -6.21 9.51
CA GLN A 44 14.43 -6.72 8.32
C GLN A 44 14.58 -5.59 7.27
N PHE A 45 15.82 -5.33 6.84
CA PHE A 45 16.08 -4.45 5.71
C PHE A 45 15.61 -5.16 4.43
N GLY A 46 14.43 -4.77 3.94
CA GLY A 46 13.87 -5.22 2.68
C GLY A 46 13.53 -4.06 1.76
N PRO A 47 13.27 -4.32 0.47
CA PRO A 47 12.81 -3.30 -0.45
C PRO A 47 11.56 -2.61 0.11
N GLN A 48 11.62 -1.28 0.27
CA GLN A 48 10.46 -0.51 0.67
C GLN A 48 9.37 -0.64 -0.41
N SER A 49 8.20 -1.17 -0.02
CA SER A 49 7.05 -1.40 -0.90
C SER A 49 5.75 -0.86 -0.28
N LYS A 50 4.69 -0.72 -1.08
CA LYS A 50 3.35 -0.28 -0.65
C LYS A 50 3.29 1.14 -0.06
N ASN A 51 4.06 2.08 -0.60
CA ASN A 51 3.99 3.49 -0.20
C ASN A 51 4.38 4.44 -1.36
N VAL A 52 4.06 5.73 -1.18
CA VAL A 52 4.32 6.78 -2.17
C VAL A 52 5.80 6.84 -2.56
N ALA A 53 6.71 6.73 -1.58
CA ALA A 53 8.15 6.75 -1.86
C ALA A 53 8.59 5.63 -2.82
N SER A 54 8.01 4.43 -2.68
CA SER A 54 8.32 3.31 -3.59
C SER A 54 7.83 3.55 -5.02
N ILE A 55 6.68 4.18 -5.19
CA ILE A 55 6.11 4.56 -6.49
C ILE A 55 6.97 5.65 -7.13
N VAL A 56 7.25 6.73 -6.40
CA VAL A 56 8.06 7.86 -6.89
C VAL A 56 9.46 7.39 -7.27
N ARG A 57 10.06 6.49 -6.50
CA ARG A 57 11.36 5.88 -6.83
C ARG A 57 11.30 5.16 -8.18
N GLY A 58 10.31 4.30 -8.40
CA GLY A 58 10.14 3.57 -9.66
C GLY A 58 9.96 4.52 -10.84
N PHE A 59 9.13 5.56 -10.68
CA PHE A 59 8.93 6.59 -11.70
C PHE A 59 10.23 7.34 -12.05
N LYS A 60 10.95 7.83 -11.02
CA LYS A 60 12.22 8.54 -11.22
C LYS A 60 13.27 7.64 -11.90
N ILE A 61 13.31 6.34 -11.58
CA ILE A 61 14.19 5.37 -12.26
C ILE A 61 13.84 5.27 -13.73
N GLY A 62 12.57 5.04 -14.07
CA GLY A 62 12.12 4.86 -15.45
C GLY A 62 12.46 6.06 -16.34
N VAL A 63 12.12 7.26 -15.87
CA VAL A 63 12.43 8.51 -16.60
C VAL A 63 13.94 8.75 -16.69
N THR A 64 14.71 8.40 -15.65
CA THR A 64 16.18 8.52 -15.70
C THR A 64 16.80 7.63 -16.77
N ASN A 65 16.34 6.38 -16.86
CA ASN A 65 16.81 5.46 -17.89
C ASN A 65 16.44 5.97 -19.27
N PHE A 66 15.18 6.37 -19.46
CA PHE A 66 14.71 6.94 -20.72
C PHE A 66 15.56 8.12 -21.18
N ALA A 67 15.80 9.10 -20.30
CA ALA A 67 16.55 10.29 -20.67
C ALA A 67 18.03 9.98 -20.96
N ARG A 68 18.66 9.05 -20.23
CA ARG A 68 20.02 8.58 -20.54
C ARG A 68 20.10 7.88 -21.89
N GLU A 69 19.16 6.98 -22.18
CA GLU A 69 19.09 6.25 -23.45
C GLU A 69 18.88 7.20 -24.64
N ASN A 70 18.16 8.30 -24.43
CA ASN A 70 17.84 9.29 -25.46
C ASN A 70 18.78 10.52 -25.45
N ASN A 71 19.87 10.49 -24.67
CA ASN A 71 20.81 11.61 -24.53
C ASN A 71 20.14 12.95 -24.19
N ILE A 72 19.10 12.92 -23.34
CA ILE A 72 18.40 14.11 -22.86
C ILE A 72 19.11 14.61 -21.61
N GLU A 73 19.63 15.84 -21.65
CA GLU A 73 20.19 16.50 -20.47
C GLU A 73 19.08 16.83 -19.48
N PHE A 74 19.12 16.21 -18.30
CA PHE A 74 18.17 16.48 -17.25
C PHE A 74 18.76 16.07 -15.89
N GLN A 75 18.24 16.66 -14.81
CA GLN A 75 18.45 16.17 -13.46
C GLN A 75 17.19 16.27 -12.62
N TRP A 76 17.08 15.39 -11.63
CA TRP A 76 16.04 15.49 -10.62
C TRP A 76 16.40 16.53 -9.57
N GLN A 77 15.40 17.31 -9.13
CA GLN A 77 15.45 17.86 -7.79
C GLN A 77 15.52 16.69 -6.77
N ALA A 78 16.39 16.83 -5.78
CA ALA A 78 16.52 15.86 -4.70
C ALA A 78 15.22 15.72 -3.91
N ARG A 79 14.91 14.49 -3.48
CA ARG A 79 13.69 14.12 -2.72
C ARG A 79 12.40 14.46 -3.48
N PHE A 80 11.28 14.48 -2.78
CA PHE A 80 9.97 14.90 -3.29
C PHE A 80 9.14 15.46 -2.13
N HIS A 81 8.18 16.31 -2.45
CA HIS A 81 7.20 16.82 -1.49
C HIS A 81 5.94 15.95 -1.53
N ASP A 82 5.45 15.55 -0.37
CA ASP A 82 4.17 14.86 -0.21
C ASP A 82 3.29 15.55 0.82
N HIS A 83 1.99 15.64 0.52
CA HIS A 83 1.00 16.27 1.37
C HIS A 83 -0.32 15.51 1.29
N VAL A 84 -0.86 15.09 2.44
CA VAL A 84 -2.17 14.42 2.50
C VAL A 84 -3.27 15.49 2.47
N VAL A 85 -4.09 15.47 1.42
CA VAL A 85 -5.27 16.32 1.30
C VAL A 85 -6.39 15.78 2.18
N ARG A 86 -6.82 16.55 3.18
CA ARG A 86 -7.75 16.08 4.23
C ARG A 86 -9.17 16.60 4.11
N ASN A 87 -9.39 17.62 3.29
CA ASN A 87 -10.69 18.29 3.15
C ASN A 87 -10.86 18.86 1.74
N GLU A 88 -12.09 19.27 1.44
CA GLU A 88 -12.48 19.82 0.14
C GLU A 88 -11.78 21.14 -0.19
N GLU A 89 -11.63 22.03 0.79
CA GLU A 89 -10.90 23.30 0.62
C GLU A 89 -9.45 23.04 0.18
N GLY A 90 -8.76 22.12 0.86
CA GLY A 90 -7.40 21.71 0.51
C GLY A 90 -7.31 21.07 -0.87
N TYR A 91 -8.33 20.30 -1.26
CA TYR A 91 -8.44 19.74 -2.60
C TYR A 91 -8.49 20.84 -3.67
N TYR A 92 -9.41 21.80 -3.53
CA TYR A 92 -9.52 22.90 -4.50
C TYR A 92 -8.26 23.76 -4.55
N ARG A 93 -7.66 24.07 -3.39
CA ARG A 93 -6.42 24.84 -3.33
C ARG A 93 -5.29 24.18 -4.11
N ILE A 94 -5.05 22.89 -3.88
CA ILE A 94 -3.97 22.14 -4.55
C ILE A 94 -4.29 21.93 -6.03
N ARG A 95 -5.55 21.65 -6.37
CA ARG A 95 -6.00 21.52 -7.77
C ARG A 95 -5.76 22.81 -8.55
N ASN A 96 -6.16 23.96 -8.00
CA ASN A 96 -5.98 25.25 -8.64
C ASN A 96 -4.49 25.58 -8.78
N TYR A 97 -3.69 25.32 -7.73
CA TYR A 97 -2.23 25.45 -7.82
C TYR A 97 -1.66 24.66 -9.00
N ILE A 98 -2.00 23.37 -9.14
CA ILE A 98 -1.48 22.53 -10.25
C ILE A 98 -1.88 23.10 -11.62
N ASN A 99 -3.12 23.57 -11.77
CA ASN A 99 -3.62 24.11 -13.03
C ASN A 99 -2.94 25.43 -13.40
N ASP A 100 -2.71 26.30 -12.40
CA ASP A 100 -2.27 27.67 -12.62
C ASP A 100 -0.75 27.82 -12.52
N ASN A 101 -0.03 26.83 -11.98
CA ASN A 101 1.41 26.92 -11.66
C ASN A 101 2.26 27.35 -12.86
N VAL A 102 2.01 26.80 -14.05
CA VAL A 102 2.78 27.16 -15.25
C VAL A 102 2.58 28.64 -15.61
N ASN A 103 1.35 29.15 -15.50
CA ASN A 103 1.03 30.53 -15.82
C ASN A 103 1.55 31.52 -14.76
N ARG A 104 1.71 31.06 -13.52
CA ARG A 104 2.12 31.87 -12.38
C ARG A 104 3.55 31.63 -11.92
N TRP A 105 4.34 30.95 -12.76
CA TRP A 105 5.69 30.53 -12.42
C TRP A 105 6.59 31.71 -12.04
N ASP A 106 6.49 32.82 -12.77
CA ASP A 106 7.29 34.03 -12.52
C ASP A 106 6.91 34.75 -11.21
N GLU A 107 5.72 34.48 -10.67
CA GLU A 107 5.26 35.00 -9.38
C GLU A 107 5.62 34.07 -8.21
N ASP A 108 6.14 32.88 -8.48
CA ASP A 108 6.37 31.86 -7.45
C ASP A 108 7.52 32.26 -6.52
N THR A 109 7.30 32.16 -5.21
CA THR A 109 8.26 32.58 -4.18
C THR A 109 9.52 31.72 -4.14
N PHE A 110 9.47 30.49 -4.66
CA PHE A 110 10.62 29.60 -4.78
C PHE A 110 11.27 29.67 -6.18
N ASN A 111 10.62 30.34 -7.13
CA ASN A 111 11.25 30.73 -8.38
C ASN A 111 12.14 31.95 -8.13
N ASN A 112 13.31 31.71 -7.57
CA ASN A 112 14.34 32.72 -7.37
C ASN A 112 14.95 33.11 -8.73
N ALA A 113 14.22 33.88 -9.53
CA ALA A 113 14.80 34.68 -10.59
C ALA A 113 15.57 35.85 -9.94
N LYS A 114 16.81 35.58 -9.53
CA LYS A 114 17.87 36.57 -9.39
C LYS A 114 19.12 36.08 -10.09
#